data_AF-A0A8H5M3W6-F1
#
_entry.id   AF-A0A8H5M3W6-F1
#
_cell.length_a   1.000
_cell.length_b   1.000
_cell.length_c   1.000
_cell.angle_alpha   90.00
_cell.angle_beta   90.00
_cell.angle_gamma   90.00
#
_symmetry.space_group_name_H-M   'P 1'
#
loop_
_entity.id
_entity.type
_entity.pdbx_description
1 polymer ?
#
loop_
_entity_poly.entity_id
_entity_poly.type
_entity_poly.pdbx_seq_one_letter_code
_entity_poly.pdbx_strand_id
1 'polypeptide(L)'
;MKLAAVFSPALAFAGIVLAHPLEPTRTLQVDTRAPAANAPPNCFPALGFTMPSAVPSSLTNWWCSPSTEYAFVGFSYEVTECQSLTKLRTEFLDIRQRFKSRYVRLYGFCDRTGFYNDIVDAAWRAGVGVQALIWFGFDGTDEWIGRRDTLFATLHSNPKAKFVTRAVQFGSEPLFDWVLNPRDLITQVNAAKKNLSSLQIPVTVSDLAYSFKDLHASDGGPDVLKAIDYIDAHILPFFSTKASIANNSWPIVLSDLNYFISQAEGKKIWFSQNGWPSKTSSGVQPNSPSAVANVQNEQDYYKLLDKRCADLKAVAGGGVGWFAHIYSDNQEPGYGIYSTAGSLKFPFAPKTSTAVTISRSPTDDLARYLQNGNILAARTFILHFTSALSKDSDVPHVPVGSEDEVILTKDAVVNFSQLAVLTCQRAQGDKNKVMRESWVRLCGTYQSRGGILASPEVRAALNELANLYFAIPPPRSQAANPFGDMLSSLFGGPAAAQPTRRMLSPAGAGAPGLD
;
A
#
# COMPACT_ATOMS: atom_id res chain seq x y z
N MET A 1 12.86 34.65 19.35
CA MET A 1 13.75 35.53 18.57
C MET A 1 12.94 36.01 17.37
N LYS A 2 12.71 37.33 17.28
CA LYS A 2 11.72 37.95 16.38
C LYS A 2 12.34 38.22 15.01
N LEU A 3 11.67 37.83 13.93
CA LEU A 3 11.73 38.57 12.67
C LEU A 3 10.31 38.69 12.10
N ALA A 4 9.81 39.93 12.10
CA ALA A 4 8.61 40.34 11.40
C ALA A 4 9.06 40.87 10.03
N ALA A 5 8.61 40.23 8.95
CA ALA A 5 8.77 40.76 7.61
C ALA A 5 7.54 41.63 7.27
N VAL A 6 7.80 42.92 7.11
CA VAL A 6 6.84 43.92 6.64
C VAL A 6 6.74 43.79 5.12
N PHE A 7 5.55 43.47 4.60
CA PHE A 7 5.25 43.57 3.18
C PHE A 7 4.45 44.86 2.92
N SER A 8 4.89 45.63 1.92
CA SER A 8 4.12 46.74 1.33
C SER A 8 3.72 46.37 -0.11
N PRO A 9 2.54 46.78 -0.61
CA PRO A 9 1.97 46.23 -1.82
C PRO A 9 2.16 47.11 -3.07
N ALA A 10 1.76 46.53 -4.20
CA ALA A 10 1.39 47.13 -5.49
C ALA A 10 2.41 46.96 -6.62
N LEU A 11 2.18 45.94 -7.46
CA LEU A 11 2.31 46.10 -8.90
C LEU A 11 1.16 45.35 -9.58
N ALA A 12 0.31 46.11 -10.28
CA ALA A 12 -0.78 45.59 -11.08
C ALA A 12 -0.23 45.04 -12.40
N PHE A 13 -0.52 43.77 -12.71
CA PHE A 13 -0.33 43.21 -14.05
C PHE A 13 -1.69 42.83 -14.64
N ALA A 14 -1.96 43.40 -15.82
CA ALA A 14 -3.12 43.10 -16.65
C ALA A 14 -3.00 41.67 -17.21
N GLY A 15 -4.01 40.84 -16.95
CA GLY A 15 -4.09 39.47 -17.45
C GLY A 15 -4.60 39.43 -18.89
N ILE A 16 -3.83 38.80 -19.77
CA ILE A 16 -4.32 38.26 -21.05
C ILE A 16 -4.68 36.79 -20.79
N VAL A 17 -5.96 36.46 -20.89
CA VAL A 17 -6.48 35.09 -20.76
C VAL A 17 -6.32 34.40 -22.11
N LEU A 18 -5.36 33.47 -22.22
CA LEU A 18 -5.29 32.50 -23.32
C LEU A 18 -5.89 31.18 -22.85
N ALA A 19 -7.09 30.87 -23.35
CA ALA A 19 -7.74 29.58 -23.15
C ALA A 19 -6.84 28.45 -23.65
N HIS A 20 -6.44 27.55 -22.75
CA HIS A 20 -5.72 26.32 -23.10
C HIS A 20 -6.72 25.23 -23.50
N PRO A 21 -6.42 24.42 -24.53
CA PRO A 21 -7.25 23.29 -24.92
C PRO A 21 -7.23 22.20 -23.84
N LEU A 22 -8.41 21.62 -23.59
CA LEU A 22 -8.60 20.48 -22.69
C LEU A 22 -7.81 19.27 -23.21
N GLU A 23 -6.84 18.78 -22.43
CA GLU A 23 -6.16 17.52 -22.71
C GLU A 23 -7.11 16.32 -22.56
N PRO A 24 -6.97 15.28 -23.40
CA PRO A 24 -7.83 14.11 -23.38
C PRO A 24 -7.56 13.23 -22.16
N THR A 25 -8.64 12.78 -21.53
CA THR A 25 -8.66 11.80 -20.43
C THR A 25 -7.87 10.54 -20.79
N ARG A 26 -6.68 10.38 -20.22
CA ARG A 26 -5.82 9.22 -20.42
C ARG A 26 -6.37 8.02 -19.63
N THR A 27 -6.72 6.96 -20.33
CA THR A 27 -7.19 5.70 -19.74
C THR A 27 -6.01 4.99 -19.06
N LEU A 28 -6.19 4.61 -17.78
CA LEU A 28 -5.20 3.85 -17.00
C LEU A 28 -4.83 2.55 -17.72
N GLN A 29 -3.59 2.42 -18.17
CA GLN A 29 -3.04 1.14 -18.60
C GLN A 29 -2.69 0.31 -17.37
N VAL A 30 -3.43 -0.78 -17.19
CA VAL A 30 -3.11 -1.84 -16.21
C VAL A 30 -1.92 -2.63 -16.76
N ASP A 31 -0.76 -2.49 -16.11
CA ASP A 31 0.41 -3.30 -16.45
C ASP A 31 0.13 -4.77 -16.11
N THR A 32 0.27 -5.63 -17.12
CA THR A 32 0.02 -7.08 -17.05
C THR A 32 1.32 -7.88 -16.93
N ARG A 33 2.48 -7.22 -16.80
CA ARG A 33 3.78 -7.89 -16.77
C ARG A 33 4.32 -8.05 -15.35
N ALA A 34 3.85 -9.12 -14.70
CA ALA A 34 4.59 -10.05 -13.83
C ALA A 34 3.59 -10.68 -12.86
N PRO A 35 3.47 -12.02 -12.79
CA PRO A 35 2.74 -12.64 -11.69
C PRO A 35 3.41 -12.23 -10.38
N ALA A 36 2.64 -11.64 -9.47
CA ALA A 36 3.10 -11.33 -8.13
C ALA A 36 3.64 -12.61 -7.50
N ALA A 37 4.96 -12.72 -7.36
CA ALA A 37 5.56 -13.78 -6.57
C ALA A 37 4.96 -13.70 -5.16
N ASN A 38 4.28 -14.75 -4.73
CA ASN A 38 3.82 -14.87 -3.35
C ASN A 38 5.05 -14.72 -2.45
N ALA A 39 5.15 -13.61 -1.73
CA ALA A 39 6.21 -13.40 -0.77
C ALA A 39 6.16 -14.57 0.23
N PRO A 40 7.27 -15.28 0.48
CA PRO A 40 7.27 -16.32 1.50
C PRO A 40 6.82 -15.68 2.82
N PRO A 41 6.05 -16.39 3.67
CA PRO A 41 5.50 -15.85 4.92
C PRO A 41 6.56 -15.38 5.94
N ASN A 42 7.85 -15.45 5.60
CA ASN A 42 9.01 -15.22 6.46
C ASN A 42 9.97 -14.15 5.89
N CYS A 43 9.47 -13.05 5.31
CA CYS A 43 10.29 -11.88 4.95
C CYS A 43 10.04 -10.72 5.92
N PHE A 44 11.06 -9.89 6.12
CA PHE A 44 11.00 -8.67 6.93
C PHE A 44 10.44 -7.49 6.11
N PRO A 45 9.57 -6.63 6.66
CA PRO A 45 9.05 -6.62 8.05
C PRO A 45 7.60 -7.14 8.17
N ALA A 46 7.24 -8.23 7.46
CA ALA A 46 5.88 -8.79 7.55
C ALA A 46 5.46 -9.01 9.02
N LEU A 47 4.16 -8.89 9.33
CA LEU A 47 3.69 -8.92 10.73
C LEU A 47 4.01 -10.22 11.47
N GLY A 48 4.09 -11.34 10.73
CA GLY A 48 4.48 -12.65 11.26
C GLY A 48 5.99 -12.92 11.27
N PHE A 49 6.81 -11.98 10.77
CA PHE A 49 8.26 -12.15 10.76
C PHE A 49 8.83 -12.07 12.18
N THR A 50 9.69 -13.03 12.51
CA THR A 50 10.42 -13.07 13.78
C THR A 50 11.88 -12.72 13.51
N MET A 51 12.38 -11.68 14.19
CA MET A 51 13.78 -11.28 14.09
C MET A 51 14.69 -12.41 14.61
N PRO A 52 15.76 -12.79 13.89
CA PRO A 52 16.69 -13.79 14.36
C PRO A 52 17.48 -13.29 15.56
N SER A 53 17.93 -14.20 16.42
CA SER A 53 18.77 -13.88 17.58
C SER A 53 20.19 -13.45 17.18
N ALA A 54 20.69 -13.96 16.06
CA ALA A 54 21.97 -13.60 15.46
C ALA A 54 21.77 -12.79 14.17
N VAL A 55 22.74 -11.92 13.86
CA VAL A 55 22.73 -11.14 12.61
C VAL A 55 23.04 -12.05 11.43
N PRO A 56 22.18 -12.12 10.39
CA PRO A 56 22.45 -12.92 9.21
C PRO A 56 23.70 -12.43 8.45
N SER A 57 24.28 -13.30 7.64
CA SER A 57 25.39 -12.94 6.75
C SER A 57 24.92 -12.24 5.47
N SER A 58 23.70 -12.49 5.00
CA SER A 58 23.16 -12.02 3.71
C SER A 58 21.74 -11.44 3.81
N LEU A 59 21.41 -10.53 2.90
CA LEU A 59 20.08 -9.95 2.68
C LEU A 59 19.19 -10.78 1.72
N THR A 60 19.67 -11.91 1.22
CA THR A 60 18.90 -12.79 0.32
C THR A 60 17.56 -13.16 0.96
N ASN A 61 16.45 -12.85 0.28
CA ASN A 61 15.07 -13.06 0.76
C ASN A 61 14.73 -12.36 2.10
N TRP A 62 15.54 -11.40 2.54
CA TRP A 62 15.30 -10.67 3.77
C TRP A 62 14.09 -9.75 3.63
N TRP A 63 14.12 -8.84 2.66
CA TRP A 63 13.07 -7.85 2.47
C TRP A 63 11.85 -8.42 1.76
N CYS A 64 10.66 -8.10 2.26
CA CYS A 64 9.42 -8.38 1.55
C CYS A 64 9.32 -7.60 0.25
N SER A 65 8.56 -8.19 -0.69
CA SER A 65 8.21 -7.50 -1.93
C SER A 65 7.44 -6.21 -1.62
N PRO A 66 7.77 -5.07 -2.25
CA PRO A 66 7.05 -3.81 -2.10
C PRO A 66 5.53 -3.91 -2.37
N SER A 67 5.11 -4.93 -3.11
CA SER A 67 3.68 -5.24 -3.36
C SER A 67 2.89 -5.60 -2.10
N THR A 68 3.57 -5.94 -1.01
CA THR A 68 2.96 -6.23 0.29
C THR A 68 2.91 -5.00 1.21
N GLU A 69 3.51 -3.88 0.79
CA GLU A 69 3.82 -2.73 1.63
C GLU A 69 2.90 -1.54 1.36
N TYR A 70 1.59 -1.76 1.38
CA TYR A 70 0.59 -0.73 1.09
C TYR A 70 -0.36 -0.54 2.28
N ALA A 71 -1.24 0.48 2.21
CA ALA A 71 -2.06 0.93 3.32
C ALA A 71 -1.21 1.42 4.50
N PHE A 72 -1.68 1.31 5.75
CA PHE A 72 -0.90 1.75 6.90
C PHE A 72 0.36 0.92 7.05
N VAL A 73 1.50 1.61 7.10
CA VAL A 73 2.81 0.96 7.23
C VAL A 73 3.53 1.33 8.52
N GLY A 74 3.21 2.47 9.15
CA GLY A 74 4.03 2.99 10.22
C GLY A 74 3.74 4.42 10.61
N PHE A 75 4.65 4.98 11.41
CA PHE A 75 4.60 6.36 11.86
C PHE A 75 5.83 7.12 11.37
N SER A 76 5.65 8.41 11.07
CA SER A 76 6.75 9.35 11.27
C SER A 76 7.08 9.41 12.77
N TYR A 77 8.35 9.54 13.11
CA TYR A 77 8.83 9.56 14.49
C TYR A 77 9.93 10.61 14.64
N GLU A 78 9.63 11.64 15.43
CA GLU A 78 10.53 12.77 15.68
C GLU A 78 11.69 12.35 16.59
N VAL A 79 12.93 12.76 16.27
CA VAL A 79 14.13 12.40 17.04
C VAL A 79 14.96 13.55 17.65
N THR A 80 14.57 14.81 17.50
CA THR A 80 15.24 16.01 18.03
C THR A 80 15.37 16.03 19.56
N GLU A 81 14.48 15.35 20.28
CA GLU A 81 14.67 15.14 21.71
C GLU A 81 15.83 14.18 22.07
N CYS A 82 16.50 13.58 21.08
CA CYS A 82 17.59 12.63 21.27
C CYS A 82 17.20 11.49 22.23
N GLN A 83 16.07 10.83 21.96
CA GLN A 83 15.48 9.84 22.87
C GLN A 83 16.51 8.77 23.29
N SER A 84 16.39 8.31 24.55
CA SER A 84 17.23 7.22 25.04
C SER A 84 16.90 5.91 24.34
N LEU A 85 17.86 4.98 24.28
CA LEU A 85 17.65 3.64 23.74
C LEU A 85 16.45 2.93 24.40
N THR A 86 16.25 3.14 25.71
CA THR A 86 15.10 2.56 26.43
C THR A 86 13.78 3.14 25.93
N LYS A 87 13.69 4.46 25.72
CA LYS A 87 12.48 5.10 25.16
C LYS A 87 12.21 4.62 23.73
N LEU A 88 13.24 4.61 22.87
CA LEU A 88 13.16 4.10 21.50
C LEU A 88 12.67 2.64 21.46
N ARG A 89 13.23 1.76 22.31
CA ARG A 89 12.83 0.35 22.40
C ARG A 89 11.37 0.19 22.82
N THR A 90 10.92 0.97 23.81
CA THR A 90 9.54 0.91 24.28
C THR A 90 8.56 1.38 23.21
N GLU A 91 8.85 2.52 22.58
CA GLU A 91 7.93 3.12 21.60
C GLU A 91 7.95 2.35 20.28
N PHE A 92 9.09 1.84 19.81
CA PHE A 92 9.12 1.02 18.59
C PHE A 92 8.44 -0.33 18.80
N LEU A 93 8.53 -0.91 20.00
CA LEU A 93 7.74 -2.10 20.35
C LEU A 93 6.24 -1.80 20.36
N ASP A 94 5.83 -0.66 20.90
CA ASP A 94 4.44 -0.24 20.86
C ASP A 94 3.93 -0.07 19.42
N ILE A 95 4.69 0.65 18.60
CA ILE A 95 4.47 0.81 17.14
C ILE A 95 4.24 -0.55 16.48
N ARG A 96 5.11 -1.53 16.75
CA ARG A 96 4.95 -2.90 16.22
C ARG A 96 3.72 -3.61 16.76
N GLN A 97 3.55 -3.65 18.08
CA GLN A 97 2.66 -4.60 18.73
C GLN A 97 1.23 -4.09 18.81
N ARG A 98 1.03 -2.81 19.14
CA ARG A 98 -0.28 -2.19 19.28
C ARG A 98 -0.87 -1.85 17.92
N PHE A 99 -0.12 -1.17 17.06
CA PHE A 99 -0.63 -0.67 15.78
C PHE A 99 -0.36 -1.58 14.59
N LYS A 100 0.36 -2.68 14.81
CA LYS A 100 0.76 -3.61 13.73
C LYS A 100 1.54 -2.88 12.63
N SER A 101 2.38 -1.92 13.01
CA SER A 101 3.23 -1.22 12.06
C SER A 101 4.37 -2.12 11.60
N ARG A 102 4.81 -1.84 10.37
CA ARG A 102 5.96 -2.47 9.71
C ARG A 102 7.20 -1.59 9.78
N TYR A 103 7.00 -0.28 9.84
CA TYR A 103 8.05 0.70 9.67
C TYR A 103 7.95 1.85 10.66
N VAL A 104 9.08 2.52 10.88
CA VAL A 104 9.19 3.86 11.43
C VAL A 104 9.93 4.72 10.40
N ARG A 105 9.43 5.92 10.11
CA ARG A 105 10.14 6.95 9.36
C ARG A 105 10.72 7.95 10.34
N LEU A 106 12.03 8.18 10.32
CA LEU A 106 12.64 9.21 11.15
C LEU A 106 12.24 10.61 10.66
N TYR A 107 12.06 11.53 11.58
CA TYR A 107 11.79 12.94 11.34
C TYR A 107 12.61 13.78 12.32
N GLY A 108 13.20 14.89 11.88
CA GLY A 108 14.17 15.65 12.70
C GLY A 108 15.57 15.02 12.75
N PHE A 109 16.39 15.46 13.70
CA PHE A 109 17.80 15.07 13.83
C PHE A 109 18.21 14.85 15.27
N CYS A 110 19.28 14.11 15.53
CA CYS A 110 19.93 14.12 16.83
C CYS A 110 21.44 13.99 16.64
N ASP A 111 22.18 14.99 17.11
CA ASP A 111 23.64 15.06 16.94
C ASP A 111 24.39 14.35 18.09
N ARG A 112 23.68 13.59 18.95
CA ARG A 112 24.31 12.77 20.00
C ARG A 112 25.09 11.62 19.38
N THR A 113 26.37 11.51 19.72
CA THR A 113 27.21 10.37 19.34
C THR A 113 26.56 9.04 19.69
N GLY A 114 26.50 8.13 18.71
CA GLY A 114 25.92 6.80 18.86
C GLY A 114 24.39 6.74 18.73
N PHE A 115 23.69 7.86 18.54
CA PHE A 115 22.22 7.86 18.46
C PHE A 115 21.67 6.95 17.34
N TYR A 116 22.27 6.96 16.16
CA TYR A 116 21.82 6.07 15.08
C TYR A 116 22.08 4.58 15.37
N ASN A 117 23.06 4.23 16.22
CA ASN A 117 23.19 2.85 16.71
C ASN A 117 22.00 2.48 17.61
N ASP A 118 21.57 3.41 18.46
CA ASP A 118 20.40 3.20 19.31
C ASP A 118 19.12 3.00 18.50
N ILE A 119 18.95 3.75 17.40
CA ILE A 119 17.85 3.55 16.44
C ILE A 119 17.90 2.15 15.82
N VAL A 120 19.06 1.73 15.30
CA VAL A 120 19.23 0.40 14.69
C VAL A 120 18.94 -0.71 15.69
N ASP A 121 19.43 -0.59 16.92
CA ASP A 121 19.21 -1.60 17.96
C ASP A 121 17.76 -1.63 18.47
N ALA A 122 17.10 -0.48 18.58
CA ALA A 122 15.68 -0.41 18.93
C ALA A 122 14.81 -1.04 17.83
N ALA A 123 15.07 -0.70 16.56
CA ALA A 123 14.36 -1.22 15.41
C ALA A 123 14.53 -2.74 15.26
N TRP A 124 15.77 -3.23 15.38
CA TRP A 124 16.08 -4.65 15.36
C TRP A 124 15.32 -5.40 16.45
N ARG A 125 15.32 -4.87 17.69
CA ARG A 125 14.63 -5.50 18.82
C ARG A 125 13.12 -5.50 18.64
N ALA A 126 12.56 -4.43 18.09
CA ALA A 126 11.11 -4.30 17.89
C ALA A 126 10.60 -5.06 16.66
N GLY A 127 11.47 -5.41 15.70
CA GLY A 127 11.06 -6.01 14.44
C GLY A 127 10.33 -5.02 13.53
N VAL A 128 10.80 -3.78 13.48
CA VAL A 128 10.31 -2.72 12.57
C VAL A 128 11.43 -2.25 11.66
N GLY A 129 11.12 -1.97 10.39
CA GLY A 129 12.06 -1.33 9.49
C GLY A 129 12.14 0.18 9.74
N VAL A 130 13.21 0.81 9.27
CA VAL A 130 13.48 2.24 9.41
C VAL A 130 13.63 2.88 8.04
N GLN A 131 12.86 3.92 7.75
CA GLN A 131 13.22 4.91 6.74
C GLN A 131 14.02 6.00 7.44
N ALA A 132 15.34 5.97 7.27
CA ALA A 132 16.24 6.90 7.91
C ALA A 132 16.19 8.25 7.20
N LEU A 133 16.50 9.33 7.92
CA LEU A 133 16.44 10.69 7.40
C LEU A 133 17.76 11.41 7.65
N ILE A 134 18.25 12.08 6.61
CA ILE A 134 19.26 13.12 6.72
C ILE A 134 18.48 14.43 6.82
N TRP A 135 18.43 15.00 8.01
CA TRP A 135 17.71 16.25 8.24
C TRP A 135 18.54 17.45 7.81
N PHE A 136 17.95 18.26 6.95
CA PHE A 136 18.57 19.44 6.39
C PHE A 136 18.44 20.67 7.29
N GLY A 137 17.33 20.77 8.03
CA GLY A 137 17.00 21.96 8.80
C GLY A 137 16.40 23.05 7.93
N PHE A 138 16.09 24.19 8.55
CA PHE A 138 15.46 25.34 7.91
C PHE A 138 16.42 26.51 7.72
N ASP A 139 17.66 26.37 8.20
CA ASP A 139 18.61 27.48 8.31
C ASP A 139 19.52 27.62 7.07
N GLY A 140 19.41 26.69 6.10
CA GLY A 140 20.21 26.70 4.87
C GLY A 140 21.71 26.45 5.09
N THR A 141 22.06 25.82 6.21
CA THR A 141 23.43 25.59 6.66
C THR A 141 23.91 24.16 6.34
N ASP A 142 25.22 23.91 6.46
CA ASP A 142 25.87 22.66 6.02
C ASP A 142 25.92 21.55 7.10
N GLU A 143 25.29 21.70 8.27
CA GLU A 143 25.35 20.66 9.33
C GLU A 143 24.76 19.32 8.87
N TRP A 144 23.87 19.33 7.89
CA TRP A 144 23.33 18.11 7.28
C TRP A 144 24.42 17.21 6.69
N ILE A 145 25.55 17.77 6.25
CA ILE A 145 26.70 17.01 5.74
C ILE A 145 27.28 16.13 6.85
N GLY A 146 27.48 16.70 8.04
CA GLY A 146 27.96 15.95 9.21
C GLY A 146 26.96 14.89 9.67
N ARG A 147 25.65 15.19 9.61
CA ARG A 147 24.58 14.23 9.92
C ARG A 147 24.54 13.08 8.93
N ARG A 148 24.67 13.36 7.63
CA ARG A 148 24.80 12.34 6.56
C ARG A 148 25.98 11.43 6.85
N ASP A 149 27.15 12.01 7.10
CA ASP A 149 28.39 11.23 7.28
C ASP A 149 28.31 10.36 8.54
N THR A 150 27.73 10.88 9.63
CA THR A 150 27.48 10.12 10.86
C THR A 150 26.50 8.96 10.65
N LEU A 151 25.40 9.20 9.91
CA LEU A 151 24.44 8.16 9.56
C LEU A 151 25.12 7.09 8.69
N PHE A 152 25.84 7.48 7.63
CA PHE A 152 26.50 6.52 6.73
C PHE A 152 27.56 5.70 7.44
N ALA A 153 28.37 6.33 8.29
CA ALA A 153 29.33 5.63 9.14
C ALA A 153 28.63 4.55 9.97
N THR A 154 27.50 4.89 10.61
CA THR A 154 26.71 3.93 11.39
C THR A 154 26.14 2.81 10.52
N LEU A 155 25.64 3.11 9.32
CA LEU A 155 25.08 2.11 8.41
C LEU A 155 26.14 1.10 7.95
N HIS A 156 27.39 1.54 7.77
CA HIS A 156 28.51 0.66 7.42
C HIS A 156 29.09 -0.09 8.62
N SER A 157 29.16 0.53 9.80
CA SER A 157 29.83 -0.05 10.96
C SER A 157 28.94 -0.97 11.80
N ASN A 158 27.62 -0.72 11.83
CA ASN A 158 26.70 -1.54 12.62
C ASN A 158 26.20 -2.73 11.80
N PRO A 159 26.50 -3.99 12.21
CA PRO A 159 26.17 -5.17 11.42
C PRO A 159 24.66 -5.39 11.22
N LYS A 160 23.81 -4.81 12.09
CA LYS A 160 22.33 -4.89 11.98
C LYS A 160 21.75 -3.85 11.03
N ALA A 161 22.46 -2.77 10.72
CA ALA A 161 21.88 -1.61 10.06
C ALA A 161 21.26 -1.94 8.70
N LYS A 162 21.97 -2.68 7.84
CA LYS A 162 21.46 -3.08 6.52
C LYS A 162 20.19 -3.95 6.55
N PHE A 163 19.90 -4.56 7.68
CA PHE A 163 18.73 -5.42 7.87
C PHE A 163 17.50 -4.68 8.40
N VAL A 164 17.67 -3.48 8.95
CA VAL A 164 16.56 -2.69 9.49
C VAL A 164 16.33 -1.40 8.72
N THR A 165 17.35 -0.83 8.07
CA THR A 165 17.21 0.38 7.26
C THR A 165 16.67 0.05 5.88
N ARG A 166 15.42 0.41 5.62
CA ARG A 166 14.71 0.17 4.37
C ARG A 166 15.05 1.19 3.28
N ALA A 167 15.31 2.43 3.66
CA ALA A 167 15.70 3.51 2.76
C ALA A 167 16.38 4.64 3.56
N VAL A 168 17.13 5.48 2.86
CA VAL A 168 17.61 6.78 3.36
C VAL A 168 16.95 7.91 2.58
N GLN A 169 16.31 8.83 3.29
CA GLN A 169 15.76 10.08 2.79
C GLN A 169 16.82 11.17 2.84
N PHE A 170 17.07 11.77 1.69
CA PHE A 170 17.94 12.92 1.52
C PHE A 170 17.11 14.20 1.71
N GLY A 171 16.80 14.50 2.97
CA GLY A 171 15.94 15.63 3.33
C GLY A 171 14.46 15.28 3.45
N SER A 172 13.76 16.14 4.19
CA SER A 172 12.30 16.25 4.26
C SER A 172 12.00 17.67 3.82
N GLU A 173 11.37 17.83 2.67
CA GLU A 173 11.08 19.11 1.99
C GLU A 173 12.31 19.90 1.49
N PRO A 174 13.44 19.28 1.06
CA PRO A 174 14.64 20.04 0.69
C PRO A 174 14.46 20.96 -0.52
N LEU A 175 13.51 20.66 -1.43
CA LEU A 175 13.20 21.54 -2.55
C LEU A 175 12.24 22.64 -2.13
N PHE A 176 11.19 22.31 -1.37
CA PHE A 176 10.26 23.31 -0.86
C PHE A 176 10.96 24.39 -0.03
N ASP A 177 11.91 23.97 0.81
CA ASP A 177 12.69 24.83 1.70
C ASP A 177 13.91 25.47 1.02
N TRP A 178 14.11 25.24 -0.30
CA TRP A 178 15.21 25.77 -1.09
C TRP A 178 16.61 25.44 -0.54
N VAL A 179 16.76 24.31 0.17
CA VAL A 179 18.04 23.97 0.80
C VAL A 179 19.08 23.62 -0.25
N LEU A 180 18.69 22.86 -1.28
CA LEU A 180 19.52 22.57 -2.44
C LEU A 180 18.69 22.74 -3.72
N ASN A 181 19.30 23.29 -4.77
CA ASN A 181 18.67 23.25 -6.08
C ASN A 181 18.58 21.79 -6.59
N PRO A 182 17.68 21.49 -7.55
CA PRO A 182 17.46 20.12 -8.02
C PRO A 182 18.71 19.39 -8.51
N ARG A 183 19.64 20.09 -9.19
CA ARG A 183 20.86 19.48 -9.76
C ARG A 183 21.83 19.05 -8.67
N ASP A 184 22.01 19.88 -7.65
CA ASP A 184 22.88 19.55 -6.52
C ASP A 184 22.28 18.43 -5.67
N LEU A 185 20.95 18.44 -5.48
CA LEU A 185 20.24 17.36 -4.80
C LEU A 185 20.39 16.02 -5.54
N ILE A 186 20.26 16.00 -6.88
CA ILE A 186 20.51 14.81 -7.70
C ILE A 186 21.96 14.31 -7.53
N THR A 187 22.91 15.24 -7.48
CA THR A 187 24.33 14.90 -7.27
C THR A 187 24.53 14.20 -5.92
N GLN A 188 23.90 14.71 -4.86
CA GLN A 188 23.96 14.09 -3.54
C GLN A 188 23.25 12.72 -3.50
N VAL A 189 22.08 12.58 -4.12
CA VAL A 189 21.36 11.31 -4.24
C VAL A 189 22.24 10.26 -4.92
N ASN A 190 22.86 10.59 -6.06
CA ASN A 190 23.73 9.67 -6.80
C ASN A 190 24.97 9.27 -5.99
N ALA A 191 25.58 10.22 -5.27
CA ALA A 191 26.71 9.94 -4.39
C ALA A 191 26.31 8.99 -3.24
N ALA A 192 25.14 9.22 -2.63
CA ALA A 192 24.59 8.37 -1.58
C ALA A 192 24.30 6.94 -2.08
N LYS A 193 23.67 6.80 -3.27
CA LYS A 193 23.39 5.50 -3.90
C LYS A 193 24.68 4.70 -4.11
N LYS A 194 25.74 5.36 -4.59
CA LYS A 194 27.06 4.73 -4.74
C LYS A 194 27.67 4.32 -3.40
N ASN A 195 27.54 5.14 -2.37
CA ASN A 195 28.08 4.85 -1.03
C ASN A 195 27.36 3.66 -0.37
N LEU A 196 26.04 3.59 -0.51
CA LEU A 196 25.18 2.61 0.18
C LEU A 196 24.94 1.34 -0.63
N SER A 197 25.49 1.21 -1.85
CA SER A 197 25.20 0.09 -2.74
C SER A 197 25.63 -1.27 -2.17
N SER A 198 26.73 -1.33 -1.43
CA SER A 198 27.20 -2.56 -0.76
C SER A 198 26.27 -3.03 0.35
N LEU A 199 25.49 -2.12 0.92
CA LEU A 199 24.48 -2.40 1.94
C LEU A 199 23.10 -2.68 1.34
N GLN A 200 22.92 -2.47 0.04
CA GLN A 200 21.65 -2.57 -0.68
C GLN A 200 20.56 -1.68 -0.07
N ILE A 201 20.94 -0.48 0.41
CA ILE A 201 20.00 0.51 0.97
C ILE A 201 19.63 1.53 -0.12
N PRO A 202 18.35 1.59 -0.52
CA PRO A 202 17.84 2.57 -1.47
C PRO A 202 17.88 4.01 -0.92
N VAL A 203 17.96 4.97 -1.83
CA VAL A 203 17.98 6.41 -1.54
C VAL A 203 16.78 7.10 -2.18
N THR A 204 16.17 8.01 -1.43
CA THR A 204 15.01 8.79 -1.87
C THR A 204 15.09 10.24 -1.38
N VAL A 205 14.16 11.07 -1.83
CA VAL A 205 13.91 12.43 -1.37
C VAL A 205 12.45 12.49 -0.95
N SER A 206 12.17 13.07 0.22
CA SER A 206 10.82 13.19 0.75
C SER A 206 10.34 14.63 0.59
N ASP A 207 9.34 14.88 -0.26
CA ASP A 207 8.90 16.26 -0.57
C ASP A 207 7.44 16.32 -1.09
N LEU A 208 6.91 17.53 -1.29
CA LEU A 208 5.57 17.79 -1.82
C LEU A 208 5.52 17.69 -3.34
N ALA A 209 4.33 17.35 -3.88
CA ALA A 209 4.07 17.41 -5.32
C ALA A 209 4.32 18.83 -5.87
N TYR A 210 3.92 19.86 -5.11
CA TYR A 210 4.14 21.26 -5.45
C TYR A 210 5.62 21.59 -5.72
N SER A 211 6.52 21.08 -4.89
CA SER A 211 7.96 21.34 -5.01
C SER A 211 8.51 20.86 -6.34
N PHE A 212 8.18 19.62 -6.74
CA PHE A 212 8.64 19.06 -8.01
C PHE A 212 7.92 19.62 -9.23
N LYS A 213 6.61 19.85 -9.11
CA LYS A 213 5.72 20.13 -10.24
C LYS A 213 5.65 21.61 -10.58
N ASP A 214 5.59 22.46 -9.57
CA ASP A 214 5.21 23.87 -9.72
C ASP A 214 6.40 24.77 -9.35
N LEU A 215 7.01 24.56 -8.17
CA LEU A 215 8.13 25.37 -7.68
C LEU A 215 9.39 25.18 -8.54
N HIS A 216 9.76 23.91 -8.78
CA HIS A 216 10.95 23.52 -9.52
C HIS A 216 10.65 22.89 -10.90
N ALA A 217 9.53 23.28 -11.51
CA ALA A 217 9.10 22.75 -12.80
C ALA A 217 10.14 22.98 -13.91
N SER A 218 10.83 24.12 -13.84
CA SER A 218 11.69 24.64 -14.91
C SER A 218 13.19 24.50 -14.67
N ASP A 219 13.61 24.10 -13.46
CA ASP A 219 15.00 24.00 -13.03
C ASP A 219 15.40 22.58 -12.55
N GLY A 220 14.55 21.58 -12.79
CA GLY A 220 14.90 20.17 -12.68
C GLY A 220 14.21 19.38 -11.57
N GLY A 221 13.15 19.91 -10.95
CA GLY A 221 12.34 19.20 -9.96
C GLY A 221 11.94 17.77 -10.40
N PRO A 222 11.32 17.59 -11.58
CA PRO A 222 10.95 16.25 -12.07
C PRO A 222 12.16 15.31 -12.28
N ASP A 223 13.36 15.84 -12.54
CA ASP A 223 14.55 15.02 -12.71
C ASP A 223 15.07 14.44 -11.38
N VAL A 224 14.75 15.06 -10.25
CA VAL A 224 14.98 14.48 -8.91
C VAL A 224 14.18 13.19 -8.76
N LEU A 225 12.91 13.18 -9.19
CA LEU A 225 12.06 11.98 -9.15
C LEU A 225 12.60 10.84 -10.03
N LYS A 226 13.34 11.14 -11.10
CA LYS A 226 14.02 10.13 -11.92
C LYS A 226 15.25 9.55 -11.22
N ALA A 227 16.01 10.36 -10.47
CA ALA A 227 17.26 9.95 -9.82
C ALA A 227 17.06 9.02 -8.60
N ILE A 228 15.97 9.19 -7.85
CA ILE A 228 15.65 8.43 -6.63
C ILE A 228 15.16 7.00 -6.90
N ASP A 229 15.29 6.10 -5.91
CA ASP A 229 14.91 4.69 -6.04
C ASP A 229 13.41 4.43 -5.79
N TYR A 230 12.82 5.18 -4.85
CA TYR A 230 11.39 5.18 -4.52
C TYR A 230 10.90 6.62 -4.43
N ILE A 231 9.59 6.83 -4.35
CA ILE A 231 9.00 8.15 -4.10
C ILE A 231 8.49 8.19 -2.67
N ASP A 232 9.04 9.10 -1.87
CA ASP A 232 8.49 9.48 -0.57
C ASP A 232 7.74 10.81 -0.74
N ALA A 233 6.42 10.73 -0.69
CA ALA A 233 5.51 11.82 -0.99
C ALA A 233 4.94 12.44 0.29
N HIS A 234 4.97 13.77 0.36
CA HIS A 234 4.24 14.52 1.38
C HIS A 234 2.81 14.78 0.89
N ILE A 235 1.83 14.19 1.56
CA ILE A 235 0.41 14.32 1.26
C ILE A 235 -0.26 15.04 2.43
N LEU A 236 -0.37 16.36 2.32
CA LEU A 236 -0.79 17.25 3.40
C LEU A 236 -2.01 18.09 2.97
N PRO A 237 -3.18 17.48 2.79
CA PRO A 237 -4.33 18.17 2.20
C PRO A 237 -4.87 19.31 3.07
N PHE A 238 -4.54 19.34 4.36
CA PHE A 238 -4.88 20.44 5.27
C PHE A 238 -4.33 21.80 4.81
N PHE A 239 -3.16 21.80 4.15
CA PHE A 239 -2.53 23.03 3.64
C PHE A 239 -3.04 23.45 2.26
N SER A 240 -3.99 22.71 1.66
CA SER A 240 -4.58 23.14 0.39
C SER A 240 -5.47 24.37 0.59
N THR A 241 -5.45 25.29 -0.37
CA THR A 241 -6.45 26.39 -0.46
C THR A 241 -7.88 25.87 -0.67
N LYS A 242 -8.04 24.59 -1.03
CA LYS A 242 -9.32 23.89 -1.19
C LYS A 242 -9.72 23.06 0.04
N ALA A 243 -8.92 23.09 1.11
CA ALA A 243 -9.18 22.30 2.30
C ALA A 243 -10.48 22.73 3.00
N SER A 244 -11.22 21.76 3.54
CA SER A 244 -12.40 22.00 4.38
C SER A 244 -12.40 21.06 5.58
N ILE A 245 -13.09 19.93 5.50
CA ILE A 245 -13.03 18.86 6.49
C ILE A 245 -12.27 17.66 5.92
N ALA A 246 -11.73 16.82 6.80
CA ALA A 246 -10.93 15.67 6.42
C ALA A 246 -11.64 14.72 5.46
N ASN A 247 -12.94 14.47 5.65
CA ASN A 247 -13.74 13.60 4.79
C ASN A 247 -13.82 14.07 3.33
N ASN A 248 -13.64 15.38 3.09
CA ASN A 248 -13.69 15.99 1.76
C ASN A 248 -12.29 16.12 1.12
N SER A 249 -11.23 15.63 1.78
CA SER A 249 -9.85 15.82 1.33
C SER A 249 -9.41 14.88 0.21
N TRP A 250 -10.16 13.82 -0.09
CA TRP A 250 -9.74 12.82 -1.07
C TRP A 250 -9.40 13.38 -2.46
N PRO A 251 -10.15 14.33 -3.05
CA PRO A 251 -9.77 14.93 -4.32
C PRO A 251 -8.42 15.65 -4.28
N ILE A 252 -8.04 16.21 -3.11
CA ILE A 252 -6.75 16.88 -2.90
C ILE A 252 -5.64 15.81 -2.85
N VAL A 253 -5.82 14.78 -2.02
CA VAL A 253 -4.91 13.62 -1.93
C VAL A 253 -4.69 12.98 -3.30
N LEU A 254 -5.77 12.77 -4.05
CA LEU A 254 -5.73 12.12 -5.36
C LEU A 254 -5.03 12.99 -6.42
N SER A 255 -5.18 14.32 -6.34
CA SER A 255 -4.46 15.24 -7.22
C SER A 255 -2.94 15.09 -7.07
N ASP A 256 -2.45 15.13 -5.84
CA ASP A 256 -1.01 15.01 -5.55
C ASP A 256 -0.50 13.61 -5.86
N LEU A 257 -1.25 12.58 -5.47
CA LEU A 257 -0.92 11.19 -5.81
C LEU A 257 -0.86 10.96 -7.32
N ASN A 258 -1.81 11.48 -8.10
CA ASN A 258 -1.81 11.30 -9.56
C ASN A 258 -0.58 11.94 -10.22
N TYR A 259 -0.11 13.07 -9.69
CA TYR A 259 1.16 13.65 -10.14
C TYR A 259 2.31 12.66 -9.91
N PHE A 260 2.47 12.15 -8.68
CA PHE A 260 3.52 11.17 -8.39
C PHE A 260 3.38 9.90 -9.23
N ILE A 261 2.16 9.39 -9.44
CA ILE A 261 1.91 8.24 -10.33
C ILE A 261 2.42 8.52 -11.74
N SER A 262 2.18 9.72 -12.27
CA SER A 262 2.65 10.10 -13.61
C SER A 262 4.17 10.15 -13.74
N GLN A 263 4.89 10.38 -12.63
CA GLN A 263 6.35 10.47 -12.57
C GLN A 263 7.02 9.17 -12.05
N ALA A 264 6.23 8.22 -11.53
CA ALA A 264 6.78 7.08 -10.80
C ALA A 264 7.55 6.10 -11.67
N GLU A 265 7.19 5.96 -12.95
CA GLU A 265 7.81 4.95 -13.84
C GLU A 265 7.83 3.54 -13.21
N GLY A 266 6.78 3.19 -12.46
CA GLY A 266 6.66 1.91 -11.76
C GLY A 266 7.37 1.83 -10.39
N LYS A 267 8.04 2.90 -9.94
CA LYS A 267 8.63 2.98 -8.59
C LYS A 267 7.58 2.86 -7.50
N LYS A 268 8.01 2.35 -6.34
CA LYS A 268 7.20 2.32 -5.12
C LYS A 268 6.95 3.75 -4.64
N ILE A 269 5.70 4.02 -4.24
CA ILE A 269 5.30 5.30 -3.62
C ILE A 269 4.93 5.06 -2.15
N TRP A 270 5.42 5.94 -1.28
CA TRP A 270 5.01 6.04 0.12
C TRP A 270 4.48 7.42 0.41
N PHE A 271 3.43 7.53 1.21
CA PHE A 271 3.08 8.79 1.85
C PHE A 271 3.92 8.91 3.12
N SER A 272 5.09 9.55 3.00
CA SER A 272 6.12 9.62 4.04
C SER A 272 5.80 10.65 5.12
N GLN A 273 5.18 11.77 4.73
CA GLN A 273 4.52 12.70 5.65
C GLN A 273 3.06 12.86 5.24
N ASN A 274 2.15 12.46 6.10
CA ASN A 274 0.73 12.41 5.77
C ASN A 274 -0.13 12.42 7.04
N GLY A 275 -1.04 13.40 7.12
CA GLY A 275 -1.87 13.60 8.30
C GLY A 275 -2.81 14.79 8.17
N TRP A 276 -3.68 14.95 9.17
CA TRP A 276 -4.56 16.09 9.35
C TRP A 276 -4.50 16.53 10.82
N PRO A 277 -4.19 17.78 11.15
CA PRO A 277 -3.92 18.15 12.52
C PRO A 277 -5.21 18.25 13.37
N SER A 278 -5.15 17.85 14.63
CA SER A 278 -6.20 18.06 15.64
C SER A 278 -6.19 19.43 16.29
N LYS A 279 -5.15 20.23 16.05
CA LYS A 279 -5.07 21.64 16.46
C LYS A 279 -4.08 22.36 15.57
N THR A 280 -4.29 23.64 15.34
CA THR A 280 -3.32 24.50 14.67
C THR A 280 -2.26 25.02 15.63
N SER A 281 -1.14 25.45 15.08
CA SER A 281 -0.06 26.16 15.78
C SER A 281 0.46 27.26 14.87
N SER A 282 1.36 28.15 15.33
CA SER A 282 1.89 29.21 14.46
C SER A 282 2.55 28.68 13.17
N GLY A 283 3.15 27.48 13.22
CA GLY A 283 3.76 26.81 12.05
C GLY A 283 2.82 25.83 11.33
N VAL A 284 1.62 25.58 11.87
CA VAL A 284 0.64 24.66 11.30
C VAL A 284 -0.68 25.42 11.15
N GLN A 285 -0.76 26.24 10.11
CA GLN A 285 -1.96 26.99 9.73
C GLN A 285 -2.45 26.53 8.36
N PRO A 286 -3.77 26.40 8.17
CA PRO A 286 -4.30 26.05 6.86
C PRO A 286 -4.26 27.25 5.91
N ASN A 287 -4.13 26.98 4.62
CA ASN A 287 -4.29 27.99 3.58
C ASN A 287 -5.75 28.23 3.18
N SER A 288 -6.70 27.57 3.84
CA SER A 288 -8.14 27.73 3.65
C SER A 288 -8.82 28.08 4.98
N PRO A 289 -9.69 29.11 5.02
CA PRO A 289 -10.46 29.43 6.22
C PRO A 289 -11.52 28.37 6.55
N SER A 290 -11.84 27.48 5.61
CA SER A 290 -12.79 26.38 5.83
C SER A 290 -12.14 25.13 6.42
N ALA A 291 -10.80 25.10 6.49
CA ALA A 291 -10.06 23.96 7.03
C ALA A 291 -10.27 23.81 8.54
N VAL A 292 -10.72 22.64 8.99
CA VAL A 292 -11.03 22.41 10.41
C VAL A 292 -10.00 21.49 11.06
N ALA A 293 -9.17 22.03 11.96
CA ALA A 293 -8.26 21.25 12.80
C ALA A 293 -8.93 20.89 14.13
N ASN A 294 -9.31 19.62 14.29
CA ASN A 294 -9.81 19.06 15.55
C ASN A 294 -9.61 17.53 15.57
N VAL A 295 -9.72 16.91 16.76
CA VAL A 295 -9.51 15.46 16.95
C VAL A 295 -10.41 14.63 16.03
N GLN A 296 -11.64 15.07 15.77
CA GLN A 296 -12.57 14.38 14.87
C GLN A 296 -12.04 14.34 13.43
N ASN A 297 -11.54 15.46 12.91
CA ASN A 297 -11.05 15.54 11.54
C ASN A 297 -9.73 14.77 11.37
N GLU A 298 -8.84 14.78 12.35
CA GLU A 298 -7.65 13.90 12.32
C GLU A 298 -8.05 12.42 12.22
N GLN A 299 -8.99 11.97 13.07
CA GLN A 299 -9.49 10.60 13.01
C GLN A 299 -10.14 10.30 11.65
N ASP A 300 -10.98 11.22 11.15
CA ASP A 300 -11.70 11.06 9.90
C ASP A 300 -10.77 11.00 8.69
N TYR A 301 -9.63 11.70 8.74
CA TYR A 301 -8.62 11.62 7.68
C TYR A 301 -8.03 10.21 7.55
N TYR A 302 -7.65 9.58 8.67
CA TYR A 302 -7.14 8.22 8.62
C TYR A 302 -8.22 7.19 8.26
N LYS A 303 -9.48 7.39 8.70
CA LYS A 303 -10.61 6.58 8.24
C LYS A 303 -10.84 6.71 6.73
N LEU A 304 -10.66 7.91 6.18
CA LEU A 304 -10.73 8.14 4.75
C LEU A 304 -9.66 7.34 4.01
N LEU A 305 -8.40 7.36 4.46
CA LEU A 305 -7.33 6.54 3.87
C LEU A 305 -7.66 5.04 3.92
N ASP A 306 -8.22 4.55 5.03
CA ASP A 306 -8.67 3.16 5.18
C ASP A 306 -9.83 2.79 4.24
N LYS A 307 -10.75 3.73 4.00
CA LYS A 307 -11.84 3.57 3.01
C LYS A 307 -11.29 3.53 1.58
N ARG A 308 -10.15 4.18 1.35
CA ARG A 308 -9.45 4.28 0.06
C ARG A 308 -8.33 3.27 -0.12
N CYS A 309 -8.21 2.31 0.80
CA CYS A 309 -7.17 1.27 0.77
C CYS A 309 -7.14 0.48 -0.56
N ALA A 310 -8.29 0.20 -1.17
CA ALA A 310 -8.37 -0.44 -2.49
C ALA A 310 -7.79 0.45 -3.61
N ASP A 311 -8.12 1.75 -3.60
CA ASP A 311 -7.60 2.73 -4.55
C ASP A 311 -6.07 2.82 -4.43
N LEU A 312 -5.55 2.90 -3.19
CA LEU A 312 -4.11 2.92 -2.91
C LEU A 312 -3.41 1.61 -3.32
N LYS A 313 -4.07 0.45 -3.17
CA LYS A 313 -3.53 -0.84 -3.58
C LYS A 313 -3.42 -0.99 -5.10
N ALA A 314 -4.32 -0.37 -5.86
CA ALA A 314 -4.36 -0.46 -7.31
C ALA A 314 -3.22 0.31 -8.00
N VAL A 315 -2.53 1.19 -7.27
CA VAL A 315 -1.39 1.95 -7.81
C VAL A 315 -0.23 1.02 -8.18
N ALA A 316 0.41 1.29 -9.33
CA ALA A 316 1.60 0.58 -9.78
C ALA A 316 2.76 0.67 -8.78
N GLY A 317 3.80 -0.17 -8.94
CA GLY A 317 4.90 -0.23 -7.97
C GLY A 317 4.54 -0.93 -6.66
N GLY A 318 3.44 -1.70 -6.65
CA GLY A 318 3.02 -2.51 -5.51
C GLY A 318 1.98 -1.86 -4.58
N GLY A 319 1.36 -0.76 -5.00
CA GLY A 319 0.42 0.04 -4.22
C GLY A 319 1.12 1.09 -3.35
N VAL A 320 0.33 1.95 -2.71
CA VAL A 320 0.83 3.04 -1.85
C VAL A 320 0.77 2.64 -0.38
N GLY A 321 1.92 2.75 0.31
CA GLY A 321 2.00 2.66 1.76
C GLY A 321 1.94 4.06 2.38
N TRP A 322 1.35 4.23 3.56
CA TRP A 322 1.31 5.53 4.23
C TRP A 322 1.75 5.47 5.69
N PHE A 323 2.52 6.48 6.08
CA PHE A 323 2.90 6.76 7.45
C PHE A 323 1.88 7.72 8.06
N ALA A 324 1.48 7.47 9.31
CA ALA A 324 0.80 8.49 10.11
C ALA A 324 1.83 9.49 10.60
N HIS A 325 1.64 10.76 10.24
CA HIS A 325 2.39 11.86 10.81
C HIS A 325 1.54 12.43 11.96
N ILE A 326 1.90 12.21 13.23
CA ILE A 326 3.11 11.59 13.81
C ILE A 326 2.74 10.64 14.98
N TYR A 327 3.71 9.96 15.60
CA TYR A 327 3.44 9.01 16.70
C TYR A 327 2.80 9.66 17.94
N SER A 328 3.27 10.83 18.38
CA SER A 328 2.78 11.51 19.60
C SER A 328 2.77 13.03 19.52
N ASP A 329 1.83 13.68 20.19
CA ASP A 329 1.73 15.15 20.29
C ASP A 329 2.89 15.72 21.12
N ASN A 330 3.60 14.90 21.88
CA ASN A 330 4.87 15.29 22.51
C ASN A 330 6.00 15.42 21.48
N GLN A 331 5.85 14.83 20.29
CA GLN A 331 6.79 14.97 19.18
C GLN A 331 6.39 16.13 18.25
N GLU A 332 5.11 16.17 17.85
CA GLU A 332 4.57 17.29 17.08
C GLU A 332 3.14 17.59 17.51
N PRO A 333 2.92 18.68 18.28
CA PRO A 333 1.62 18.97 18.86
C PRO A 333 0.53 19.15 17.80
N GLY A 334 -0.47 18.27 17.81
CA GLY A 334 -1.62 18.31 16.92
C GLY A 334 -1.63 17.21 15.87
N TYR A 335 -0.49 16.57 15.59
CA TYR A 335 -0.41 15.48 14.62
C TYR A 335 -0.30 14.10 15.27
N GLY A 336 -0.01 14.05 16.56
CA GLY A 336 0.33 12.81 17.23
C GLY A 336 -0.86 11.91 17.54
N ILE A 337 -0.84 10.64 17.16
CA ILE A 337 -1.92 9.71 17.53
C ILE A 337 -2.07 9.57 19.05
N TYR A 338 -0.95 9.62 19.79
CA TYR A 338 -0.95 9.87 21.22
C TYR A 338 -1.07 11.36 21.55
N SER A 339 -1.93 11.71 22.50
CA SER A 339 -1.95 13.04 23.12
C SER A 339 -0.67 13.29 23.92
N THR A 340 -0.49 14.54 24.37
CA THR A 340 0.61 14.91 25.27
C THR A 340 0.55 14.18 26.61
N ALA A 341 -0.64 13.72 27.03
CA ALA A 341 -0.84 12.92 28.23
C ALA A 341 -0.45 11.43 28.06
N GLY A 342 -0.02 11.01 26.86
CA GLY A 342 0.37 9.63 26.57
C GLY A 342 -0.81 8.67 26.35
N SER A 343 -2.04 9.18 26.27
CA SER A 343 -3.24 8.42 25.87
C SER A 343 -3.57 8.62 24.39
N LEU A 344 -4.16 7.62 23.74
CA LEU A 344 -4.64 7.76 22.36
C LEU A 344 -5.70 8.87 22.28
N LYS A 345 -5.60 9.77 21.28
CA LYS A 345 -6.61 10.81 21.04
C LYS A 345 -7.94 10.22 20.57
N PHE A 346 -7.87 9.10 19.86
CA PHE A 346 -9.02 8.32 19.37
C PHE A 346 -8.59 6.87 19.13
N PRO A 347 -9.54 5.91 19.03
CA PRO A 347 -9.21 4.54 18.63
C PRO A 347 -8.53 4.53 17.26
N PHE A 348 -7.29 4.04 17.20
CA PHE A 348 -6.48 3.99 15.99
C PHE A 348 -6.03 2.54 15.71
N ALA A 349 -6.70 1.93 14.74
CA ALA A 349 -6.43 0.55 14.29
C ALA A 349 -6.56 0.49 12.76
N PRO A 350 -5.67 1.17 12.03
CA PRO A 350 -5.80 1.31 10.59
C PRO A 350 -5.53 0.00 9.85
N LYS A 351 -6.03 -0.10 8.62
CA LYS A 351 -5.78 -1.28 7.77
C LYS A 351 -4.32 -1.35 7.37
N THR A 352 -3.66 -2.46 7.70
CA THR A 352 -2.27 -2.74 7.29
C THR A 352 -2.18 -3.46 5.93
N SER A 353 -3.32 -3.87 5.37
CA SER A 353 -3.45 -4.47 4.04
C SER A 353 -4.92 -4.43 3.60
N THR A 354 -5.22 -4.73 2.33
CA THR A 354 -6.58 -4.96 1.81
C THR A 354 -7.07 -6.35 2.19
N ALA A 355 -6.52 -6.94 3.25
CA ALA A 355 -7.23 -7.95 3.99
C ALA A 355 -8.57 -7.34 4.42
N VAL A 356 -9.59 -7.53 3.57
CA VAL A 356 -10.91 -7.95 4.03
C VAL A 356 -10.62 -8.84 5.23
N THR A 357 -11.03 -8.41 6.42
CA THR A 357 -10.79 -9.09 7.68
C THR A 357 -10.76 -10.59 7.45
N ILE A 358 -9.55 -11.14 7.39
CA ILE A 358 -9.32 -12.55 7.13
C ILE A 358 -9.62 -13.23 8.47
N SER A 359 -10.90 -13.35 8.79
CA SER A 359 -11.40 -14.60 9.34
C SER A 359 -11.06 -15.62 8.27
N ARG A 360 -9.94 -16.34 8.41
CA ARG A 360 -9.42 -17.28 7.41
C ARG A 360 -10.47 -18.36 7.15
N SER A 361 -11.34 -18.11 6.19
CA SER A 361 -12.15 -19.14 5.57
C SER A 361 -11.30 -19.75 4.46
N PRO A 362 -11.14 -21.08 4.41
CA PRO A 362 -10.41 -21.78 3.34
C PRO A 362 -10.90 -21.40 1.93
N THR A 363 -12.13 -20.92 1.81
CA THR A 363 -12.75 -20.44 0.59
C THR A 363 -12.10 -19.21 -0.03
N ASP A 364 -11.52 -18.31 0.75
CA ASP A 364 -10.94 -17.07 0.21
C ASP A 364 -9.59 -17.31 -0.48
N ASP A 365 -8.74 -18.11 0.15
CA ASP A 365 -7.44 -18.51 -0.44
C ASP A 365 -7.67 -19.40 -1.67
N LEU A 366 -8.67 -20.28 -1.61
CA LEU A 366 -9.09 -21.10 -2.75
C LEU A 366 -9.57 -20.26 -3.94
N ALA A 367 -10.46 -19.30 -3.68
CA ALA A 367 -11.03 -18.46 -4.73
C ALA A 367 -9.93 -17.71 -5.49
N ARG A 368 -8.88 -17.25 -4.79
CA ARG A 368 -7.74 -16.57 -5.43
C ARG A 368 -6.92 -17.48 -6.34
N TYR A 369 -6.65 -18.73 -5.93
CA TYR A 369 -5.95 -19.67 -6.82
C TYR A 369 -6.77 -19.93 -8.09
N LEU A 370 -8.08 -20.11 -7.94
CA LEU A 370 -8.99 -20.34 -9.07
C LEU A 370 -9.16 -19.10 -9.95
N GLN A 371 -9.31 -17.88 -9.40
CA GLN A 371 -9.41 -16.64 -10.19
C GLN A 371 -8.15 -16.40 -11.05
N ASN A 372 -6.99 -16.84 -10.56
CA ASN A 372 -5.73 -16.79 -11.29
C ASN A 372 -5.55 -17.92 -12.32
N GLY A 373 -6.48 -18.87 -12.39
CA GLY A 373 -6.40 -20.03 -13.28
C GLY A 373 -5.50 -21.17 -12.79
N ASN A 374 -4.97 -21.09 -11.57
CA ASN A 374 -4.02 -22.06 -11.04
C ASN A 374 -4.76 -23.21 -10.33
N ILE A 375 -5.37 -24.10 -11.12
CA ILE A 375 -6.13 -25.25 -10.61
C ILE A 375 -5.24 -26.19 -9.81
N LEU A 376 -3.98 -26.38 -10.22
CA LEU A 376 -3.05 -27.27 -9.52
C LEU A 376 -2.76 -26.73 -8.11
N ALA A 377 -2.45 -25.44 -7.95
CA ALA A 377 -2.24 -24.84 -6.64
C ALA A 377 -3.50 -24.90 -5.77
N ALA A 378 -4.68 -24.67 -6.35
CA ALA A 378 -5.96 -24.81 -5.65
C ALA A 378 -6.18 -26.24 -5.13
N ARG A 379 -5.89 -27.25 -5.96
CA ARG A 379 -5.98 -28.68 -5.62
C ARG A 379 -4.97 -29.07 -4.54
N THR A 380 -3.70 -28.71 -4.69
CA THR A 380 -2.66 -28.97 -3.69
C THR A 380 -3.01 -28.33 -2.35
N PHE A 381 -3.48 -27.08 -2.37
CA PHE A 381 -3.91 -26.38 -1.15
C PHE A 381 -5.05 -27.12 -0.44
N ILE A 382 -6.14 -27.45 -1.15
CA ILE A 382 -7.30 -28.07 -0.50
C ILE A 382 -6.99 -29.49 0.00
N LEU A 383 -6.16 -30.26 -0.71
CA LEU A 383 -5.72 -31.60 -0.27
C LEU A 383 -4.89 -31.52 1.02
N HIS A 384 -3.92 -30.61 1.10
CA HIS A 384 -3.16 -30.43 2.34
C HIS A 384 -4.05 -29.95 3.48
N PHE A 385 -4.96 -29.03 3.19
CA PHE A 385 -5.88 -28.50 4.18
C PHE A 385 -6.80 -29.59 4.76
N THR A 386 -7.40 -30.43 3.91
CA THR A 386 -8.27 -31.52 4.38
C THR A 386 -7.48 -32.62 5.09
N SER A 387 -6.28 -32.96 4.64
CA SER A 387 -5.40 -33.92 5.34
C SER A 387 -5.04 -33.45 6.76
N ALA A 388 -4.92 -32.14 6.98
CA ALA A 388 -4.63 -31.58 8.29
C ALA A 388 -5.85 -31.60 9.23
N LEU A 389 -7.06 -31.58 8.67
CA LEU A 389 -8.32 -31.65 9.42
C LEU A 389 -8.74 -33.08 9.77
N SER A 390 -8.45 -34.04 8.89
CA SER A 390 -8.88 -35.43 9.05
C SER A 390 -7.92 -36.20 9.95
N LYS A 391 -8.08 -36.06 11.27
CA LYS A 391 -7.42 -36.95 12.26
C LYS A 391 -8.25 -38.18 12.61
N ASP A 392 -9.54 -38.19 12.27
CA ASP A 392 -10.43 -39.33 12.46
C ASP A 392 -10.38 -40.24 11.24
N SER A 393 -10.19 -41.54 11.47
CA SER A 393 -10.18 -42.58 10.43
C SER A 393 -11.57 -42.93 9.89
N ASP A 394 -12.65 -42.43 10.52
CA ASP A 394 -14.04 -42.74 10.19
C ASP A 394 -14.72 -41.69 9.30
N VAL A 395 -13.97 -40.75 8.73
CA VAL A 395 -14.55 -39.73 7.84
C VAL A 395 -14.91 -40.36 6.49
N PRO A 396 -16.15 -40.20 5.98
CA PRO A 396 -16.53 -40.79 4.69
C PRO A 396 -15.72 -40.21 3.53
N HIS A 397 -15.11 -41.09 2.74
CA HIS A 397 -14.46 -40.77 1.47
C HIS A 397 -15.42 -41.03 0.31
N VAL A 398 -15.64 -40.03 -0.54
CA VAL A 398 -16.47 -40.16 -1.74
C VAL A 398 -15.56 -40.13 -2.97
N PRO A 399 -15.41 -41.24 -3.71
CA PRO A 399 -14.61 -41.24 -4.93
C PRO A 399 -15.29 -40.41 -6.03
N VAL A 400 -14.51 -39.59 -6.73
CA VAL A 400 -14.95 -38.72 -7.84
C VAL A 400 -14.14 -39.04 -9.09
N GLY A 401 -14.36 -40.23 -9.65
CA GLY A 401 -13.60 -40.75 -10.79
C GLY A 401 -12.47 -41.70 -10.33
N SER A 402 -11.44 -41.86 -11.16
CA SER A 402 -10.36 -42.82 -10.91
C SER A 402 -9.23 -42.29 -10.02
N GLU A 403 -9.08 -40.97 -9.89
CA GLU A 403 -7.91 -40.34 -9.25
C GLU A 403 -8.25 -39.25 -8.21
N ASP A 404 -9.51 -38.85 -8.11
CA ASP A 404 -9.93 -37.81 -7.16
C ASP A 404 -10.88 -38.38 -6.12
N GLU A 405 -10.76 -37.90 -4.89
CA GLU A 405 -11.67 -38.19 -3.78
C GLU A 405 -12.07 -36.89 -3.07
N VAL A 406 -13.24 -36.92 -2.43
CA VAL A 406 -13.71 -35.86 -1.52
C VAL A 406 -13.85 -36.44 -0.13
N ILE A 407 -13.20 -35.81 0.85
CA ILE A 407 -13.30 -36.16 2.26
C ILE A 407 -14.44 -35.34 2.86
N LEU A 408 -15.56 -35.99 3.22
CA LEU A 408 -16.74 -35.30 3.73
C LEU A 408 -16.54 -34.86 5.19
N THR A 409 -16.26 -33.59 5.40
CA THR A 409 -16.06 -33.01 6.74
C THR A 409 -17.38 -32.51 7.34
N LYS A 410 -17.37 -32.16 8.63
CA LYS A 410 -18.49 -31.46 9.29
C LYS A 410 -18.61 -29.99 8.84
N ASP A 411 -17.57 -29.44 8.19
CA ASP A 411 -17.54 -28.05 7.74
C ASP A 411 -18.05 -27.94 6.29
N ALA A 412 -19.20 -27.27 6.13
CA ALA A 412 -19.81 -27.06 4.82
C ALA A 412 -18.91 -26.22 3.88
N VAL A 413 -18.08 -25.32 4.40
CA VAL A 413 -17.18 -24.47 3.61
C VAL A 413 -16.06 -25.32 3.01
N VAL A 414 -15.54 -26.28 3.77
CA VAL A 414 -14.50 -27.21 3.32
C VAL A 414 -15.05 -28.18 2.28
N ASN A 415 -16.26 -28.70 2.50
CA ASN A 415 -16.92 -29.58 1.53
C ASN A 415 -17.22 -28.85 0.22
N PHE A 416 -17.71 -27.61 0.30
CA PHE A 416 -17.90 -26.75 -0.88
C PHE A 416 -16.58 -26.52 -1.61
N SER A 417 -15.51 -26.18 -0.88
CA SER A 417 -14.19 -25.89 -1.44
C SER A 417 -13.63 -27.04 -2.26
N GLN A 418 -13.68 -28.27 -1.72
CA GLN A 418 -13.25 -29.48 -2.44
C GLN A 418 -14.04 -29.66 -3.74
N LEU A 419 -15.37 -29.57 -3.68
CA LEU A 419 -16.23 -29.71 -4.85
C LEU A 419 -16.03 -28.59 -5.87
N ALA A 420 -15.77 -27.36 -5.42
CA ALA A 420 -15.54 -26.21 -6.29
C ALA A 420 -14.28 -26.39 -7.14
N VAL A 421 -13.17 -26.86 -6.53
CA VAL A 421 -11.93 -27.19 -7.27
C VAL A 421 -12.19 -28.26 -8.32
N LEU A 422 -12.82 -29.37 -7.92
CA LEU A 422 -13.09 -30.50 -8.81
C LEU A 422 -14.01 -30.10 -9.98
N THR A 423 -14.97 -29.21 -9.73
CA THR A 423 -15.88 -28.69 -10.77
C THR A 423 -15.14 -27.76 -11.73
N CYS A 424 -14.27 -26.87 -11.22
CA CYS A 424 -13.44 -25.99 -12.07
C CYS A 424 -12.40 -26.78 -12.89
N GLN A 425 -11.81 -27.83 -12.32
CA GLN A 425 -10.86 -28.72 -13.00
C GLN A 425 -11.48 -29.41 -14.23
N ARG A 426 -12.77 -29.74 -14.17
CA ARG A 426 -13.52 -30.39 -15.26
C ARG A 426 -14.25 -29.39 -16.17
N ALA A 427 -14.14 -28.10 -15.90
CA ALA A 427 -14.82 -27.06 -16.67
C ALA A 427 -14.26 -26.99 -18.10
N GLN A 428 -15.08 -26.59 -19.08
CA GLN A 428 -14.63 -26.38 -20.46
C GLN A 428 -15.39 -25.19 -21.07
N GLY A 429 -15.50 -24.10 -20.30
CA GLY A 429 -16.28 -22.94 -20.71
C GLY A 429 -17.75 -23.31 -20.98
N ASP A 430 -18.24 -22.90 -22.15
CA ASP A 430 -19.58 -23.19 -22.63
C ASP A 430 -19.77 -24.61 -23.18
N LYS A 431 -18.69 -25.34 -23.47
CA LYS A 431 -18.71 -26.67 -24.12
C LYS A 431 -19.14 -27.80 -23.19
N ASN A 432 -18.95 -27.66 -21.87
CA ASN A 432 -19.31 -28.70 -20.90
C ASN A 432 -20.56 -28.29 -20.10
N LYS A 433 -21.74 -28.48 -20.71
CA LYS A 433 -23.04 -28.15 -20.11
C LYS A 433 -23.24 -28.77 -18.72
N VAL A 434 -22.83 -30.03 -18.54
CA VAL A 434 -22.98 -30.75 -17.28
C VAL A 434 -22.21 -30.04 -16.16
N MET A 435 -20.96 -29.63 -16.39
CA MET A 435 -20.18 -28.92 -15.37
C MET A 435 -20.71 -27.51 -15.07
N ARG A 436 -21.29 -26.82 -16.06
CA ARG A 436 -21.95 -25.52 -15.85
C ARG A 436 -23.15 -25.66 -14.90
N GLU A 437 -24.00 -26.66 -15.15
CA GLU A 437 -25.17 -26.95 -14.32
C GLU A 437 -24.76 -27.41 -12.91
N SER A 438 -23.72 -28.24 -12.82
CA SER A 438 -23.13 -28.64 -11.53
C SER A 438 -22.62 -27.46 -10.72
N TRP A 439 -21.94 -26.49 -11.36
CA TRP A 439 -21.46 -25.27 -10.69
C TRP A 439 -22.62 -24.43 -10.13
N VAL A 440 -23.67 -24.20 -10.95
CA VAL A 440 -24.85 -23.44 -10.53
C VAL A 440 -25.55 -24.13 -9.35
N ARG A 441 -25.74 -25.45 -9.44
CA ARG A 441 -26.37 -26.23 -8.35
C ARG A 441 -25.52 -26.22 -7.09
N LEU A 442 -24.19 -26.36 -7.22
CA LEU A 442 -23.26 -26.32 -6.10
C LEU A 442 -23.34 -24.97 -5.37
N CYS A 443 -23.21 -23.86 -6.11
CA CYS A 443 -23.33 -22.52 -5.55
C CYS A 443 -24.69 -22.30 -4.89
N GLY A 444 -25.79 -22.60 -5.60
CA GLY A 444 -27.14 -22.42 -5.06
C GLY A 444 -27.40 -23.25 -3.79
N THR A 445 -26.95 -24.51 -3.76
CA THR A 445 -27.13 -25.40 -2.61
C THR A 445 -26.42 -24.87 -1.36
N TYR A 446 -25.18 -24.38 -1.50
CA TYR A 446 -24.43 -23.91 -0.34
C TYR A 446 -24.77 -22.46 0.04
N GLN A 447 -25.08 -21.59 -0.92
CA GLN A 447 -25.48 -20.20 -0.64
C GLN A 447 -26.87 -20.11 0.02
N SER A 448 -27.80 -21.01 -0.31
CA SER A 448 -29.13 -21.06 0.31
C SER A 448 -29.09 -21.45 1.79
N ARG A 449 -28.01 -22.12 2.24
CA ARG A 449 -27.78 -22.46 3.66
C ARG A 449 -27.24 -21.29 4.48
N GLY A 450 -26.95 -20.15 3.85
CA GLY A 450 -26.40 -18.97 4.53
C GLY A 450 -24.90 -19.07 4.84
N GLY A 451 -24.45 -18.36 5.87
CA GLY A 451 -23.05 -18.35 6.30
C GLY A 451 -22.11 -17.58 5.37
N ILE A 452 -20.80 -17.85 5.48
CA ILE A 452 -19.75 -17.12 4.74
C ILE A 452 -19.90 -17.24 3.21
N LEU A 453 -20.39 -18.37 2.72
CA LEU A 453 -20.61 -18.62 1.29
C LEU A 453 -21.71 -17.73 0.69
N ALA A 454 -22.62 -17.24 1.53
CA ALA A 454 -23.68 -16.32 1.15
C ALA A 454 -23.29 -14.84 1.33
N SER A 455 -22.06 -14.53 1.77
CA SER A 455 -21.60 -13.15 1.89
C SER A 455 -21.52 -12.47 0.50
N PRO A 456 -21.77 -11.15 0.42
CA PRO A 456 -21.64 -10.40 -0.84
C PRO A 456 -20.28 -10.58 -1.51
N GLU A 457 -19.21 -10.61 -0.72
CA GLU A 457 -17.82 -10.75 -1.17
C GLU A 457 -17.58 -12.12 -1.82
N VAL A 458 -17.98 -13.21 -1.14
CA VAL A 458 -17.84 -14.56 -1.70
C VAL A 458 -18.75 -14.77 -2.91
N ARG A 459 -19.96 -14.21 -2.92
CA ARG A 459 -20.84 -14.24 -4.10
C ARG A 459 -20.20 -13.57 -5.31
N ALA A 460 -19.53 -12.44 -5.11
CA ALA A 460 -18.82 -11.75 -6.19
C ALA A 460 -17.71 -12.63 -6.77
N ALA A 461 -16.90 -13.26 -5.91
CA ALA A 461 -15.86 -14.19 -6.34
C ALA A 461 -16.43 -15.42 -7.07
N LEU A 462 -17.52 -16.02 -6.57
CA LEU A 462 -18.16 -17.17 -7.20
C LEU A 462 -18.77 -16.83 -8.57
N ASN A 463 -19.34 -15.63 -8.73
CA ASN A 463 -19.81 -15.15 -10.04
C ASN A 463 -18.66 -14.93 -11.02
N GLU A 464 -17.52 -14.45 -10.54
CA GLU A 464 -16.32 -14.31 -11.36
C GLU A 464 -15.82 -15.68 -11.84
N LEU A 465 -15.75 -16.66 -10.94
CA LEU A 465 -15.39 -18.05 -11.30
C LEU A 465 -16.40 -18.66 -12.28
N ALA A 466 -17.71 -18.40 -12.10
CA ALA A 466 -18.77 -18.81 -13.03
C ALA A 466 -18.50 -18.29 -14.45
N ASN A 467 -18.08 -17.04 -14.56
CA ASN A 467 -17.72 -16.44 -15.84
C ASN A 467 -16.42 -17.03 -16.42
N LEU A 468 -15.36 -17.12 -15.60
CA LEU A 468 -14.02 -17.54 -16.03
C LEU A 468 -13.96 -18.99 -16.52
N TYR A 469 -14.56 -19.93 -15.78
CA TYR A 469 -14.44 -21.36 -16.04
C TYR A 469 -15.63 -21.94 -16.83
N PHE A 470 -16.82 -21.37 -16.65
CA PHE A 470 -18.08 -21.96 -17.14
C PHE A 470 -18.79 -21.09 -18.17
N ALA A 471 -18.21 -19.93 -18.54
CA ALA A 471 -18.83 -18.95 -19.43
C ALA A 471 -20.28 -18.60 -19.02
N ILE A 472 -20.56 -18.62 -17.72
CA ILE A 472 -21.86 -18.22 -17.17
C ILE A 472 -21.79 -16.70 -16.96
N PRO A 473 -22.62 -15.91 -17.66
CA PRO A 473 -22.61 -14.47 -17.46
C PRO A 473 -23.07 -14.14 -16.04
N PRO A 474 -22.54 -13.06 -15.43
CA PRO A 474 -23.03 -12.60 -14.14
C PRO A 474 -24.54 -12.32 -14.23
N PRO A 475 -25.30 -12.53 -13.14
CA PRO A 475 -26.71 -12.14 -13.09
C PRO A 475 -26.82 -10.66 -13.50
N ARG A 476 -27.63 -10.35 -14.50
CA ARG A 476 -27.84 -8.96 -14.92
C ARG A 476 -28.39 -8.20 -13.72
N SER A 477 -27.60 -7.30 -13.15
CA SER A 477 -27.97 -6.56 -11.94
C SER A 477 -29.02 -5.47 -12.19
N GLN A 478 -29.52 -5.32 -13.41
CA GLN A 478 -30.68 -4.51 -13.76
C GLN A 478 -31.42 -5.18 -14.92
N ALA A 479 -32.75 -5.15 -14.88
CA ALA A 479 -33.55 -5.33 -16.09
C ALA A 479 -33.06 -4.28 -17.10
N ALA A 480 -32.52 -4.73 -18.24
CA ALA A 480 -32.17 -3.85 -19.34
C ALA A 480 -33.39 -2.95 -19.61
N ASN A 481 -33.19 -1.63 -19.62
CA ASN A 481 -34.26 -0.68 -19.88
C ASN A 481 -34.73 -0.91 -21.32
N PRO A 482 -35.89 -1.57 -21.56
CA PRO A 482 -36.26 -2.04 -22.89
C PRO A 482 -36.45 -0.87 -23.88
N PHE A 483 -36.67 0.33 -23.35
CA PHE A 483 -36.76 1.57 -24.11
C PHE A 483 -35.40 2.01 -24.68
N GLY A 484 -34.29 1.77 -23.97
CA GLY A 484 -32.95 2.11 -24.43
C GLY A 484 -32.50 1.25 -25.60
N ASP A 485 -32.82 -0.05 -25.57
CA ASP A 485 -32.49 -0.98 -26.65
C ASP A 485 -33.37 -0.75 -27.90
N MET A 486 -34.63 -0.34 -27.73
CA MET A 486 -35.47 0.10 -28.87
C MET A 486 -34.95 1.39 -29.51
N LEU A 487 -34.51 2.38 -28.72
CA LEU A 487 -33.95 3.62 -29.25
C LEU A 487 -32.62 3.37 -29.99
N SER A 488 -31.74 2.51 -29.49
CA SER A 488 -30.48 2.19 -30.16
C SER A 488 -30.69 1.48 -31.52
N SER A 489 -31.73 0.65 -31.61
CA SER A 489 -32.14 -0.01 -32.87
C SER A 489 -32.76 0.97 -33.88
N LEU A 490 -33.53 1.96 -33.43
CA LEU A 490 -34.19 2.94 -34.30
C LEU A 490 -33.23 3.97 -34.92
N PHE A 491 -32.10 4.24 -34.27
CA PHE A 491 -31.13 5.26 -34.70
C PHE A 491 -29.87 4.68 -35.38
N GLY A 492 -29.88 3.40 -35.76
CA GLY A 492 -28.86 2.82 -36.65
C GLY A 492 -27.43 2.79 -36.08
N GLY A 493 -27.28 2.82 -34.76
CA GLY A 493 -25.96 2.74 -34.12
C GLY A 493 -25.36 1.34 -34.27
N PRO A 494 -24.06 1.20 -34.61
CA PRO A 494 -23.41 -0.10 -34.64
C PRO A 494 -23.47 -0.75 -33.25
N ALA A 495 -23.86 -2.03 -33.20
CA ALA A 495 -23.93 -2.78 -31.96
C ALA A 495 -22.57 -2.70 -31.23
N ALA A 496 -22.60 -2.26 -29.97
CA ALA A 496 -21.41 -2.18 -29.15
C ALA A 496 -20.73 -3.56 -29.08
N ALA A 497 -19.51 -3.67 -29.61
CA ALA A 497 -18.73 -4.89 -29.58
C ALA A 497 -18.56 -5.33 -28.13
N GLN A 498 -19.05 -6.53 -27.77
CA GLN A 498 -18.83 -7.04 -26.42
C GLN A 498 -17.33 -7.25 -26.19
N PRO A 499 -16.78 -6.78 -25.05
CA PRO A 499 -15.38 -7.01 -24.72
C PRO A 499 -15.05 -8.50 -24.75
N THR A 500 -13.92 -8.84 -25.39
CA THR A 500 -13.43 -10.22 -25.54
C THR A 500 -13.28 -10.86 -24.16
N ARG A 501 -14.05 -11.93 -23.91
CA ARG A 501 -14.11 -12.59 -22.61
C ARG A 501 -12.85 -13.40 -22.36
N ARG A 502 -12.23 -13.21 -21.19
CA ARG A 502 -11.18 -14.11 -20.70
C ARG A 502 -11.84 -15.41 -20.26
N MET A 503 -11.61 -16.47 -21.02
CA MET A 503 -12.10 -17.83 -20.71
C MET A 503 -10.91 -18.71 -20.39
N LEU A 504 -10.98 -19.41 -19.25
CA LEU A 504 -9.96 -20.37 -18.86
C LEU A 504 -10.46 -21.76 -19.24
N SER A 505 -9.68 -22.46 -20.07
CA SER A 505 -9.86 -23.88 -20.33
C SER A 505 -8.78 -24.63 -19.55
N PRO A 506 -9.12 -25.66 -18.77
CA PRO A 506 -8.12 -26.56 -18.20
C PRO A 506 -7.24 -27.14 -19.31
N ALA A 507 -5.96 -27.40 -18.99
CA ALA A 507 -5.06 -28.06 -19.92
C ALA A 507 -5.66 -29.40 -20.35
N GLY A 508 -5.76 -29.64 -21.67
CA GLY A 508 -6.18 -30.94 -22.19
C GLY A 508 -5.16 -32.01 -21.80
N ALA A 509 -5.62 -33.25 -21.63
CA ALA A 509 -4.84 -34.42 -21.20
C ALA A 509 -3.69 -34.86 -22.15
N GLY A 510 -3.20 -33.97 -23.02
CA GLY A 510 -2.11 -34.23 -23.96
C GLY A 510 -1.16 -33.04 -24.18
N ALA A 511 -1.26 -31.97 -23.37
CA ALA A 511 -0.23 -30.93 -23.39
C ALA A 511 0.92 -31.38 -22.49
N PRO A 512 2.18 -31.44 -22.99
CA PRO A 512 3.32 -31.81 -22.16
C PRO A 512 3.47 -30.78 -21.03
N GLY A 513 3.24 -31.23 -19.80
CA GLY A 513 3.54 -30.48 -18.60
C GLY A 513 5.05 -30.30 -18.49
N LEU A 514 5.45 -29.10 -18.05
CA LEU A 514 6.81 -28.87 -17.57
C LEU A 514 6.92 -29.56 -16.21
N ASP A 515 7.35 -30.81 -16.23
CA ASP A 515 7.95 -31.51 -15.10
C ASP A 515 9.33 -30.92 -14.79
#